data_AF-A0A7Y2VEP0-F1
#
_entry.id   AF-A0A7Y2VEP0-F1
#
_cell.length_a   1.000
_cell.length_b   1.000
_cell.length_c   1.000
_cell.angle_alpha   90.00
_cell.angle_beta   90.00
_cell.angle_gamma   90.00
#
_symmetry.space_group_name_H-M   'P 1'
#
loop_
_entity.id
_entity.type
_entity.pdbx_description
1 polymer ?
#
loop_
_entity_poly.entity_id
_entity_poly.type
_entity_poly.pdbx_seq_one_letter_code
_entity_poly.pdbx_strand_id
1 'polypeptide(L)'
;DKETLKDGITIRKWKKGDYFYPFGMRGQRKLLSKYFKDEKLDLNAKENQWLLCSNQDVVWVIGRRSDERFKVTQKTKKIIKISLLT
;
A
#
# COMPACT_ATOMS: atom_id res chain seq x y z
N ASP A 1 -10.01 0.84 -6.33
CA ASP A 1 -11.43 0.60 -6.63
C ASP A 1 -12.20 0.72 -5.32
N LYS A 2 -13.35 1.41 -5.26
CA LYS A 2 -14.13 1.49 -4.00
C LYS A 2 -14.62 0.11 -3.56
N GLU A 3 -14.94 -0.77 -4.51
CA GLU A 3 -15.50 -2.10 -4.22
C GLU A 3 -14.44 -3.07 -3.66
N THR A 4 -13.15 -2.77 -3.84
CA THR A 4 -12.07 -3.59 -3.26
C THR A 4 -11.67 -3.14 -1.86
N LEU A 5 -12.14 -1.97 -1.41
CA LEU A 5 -11.91 -1.48 -0.06
C LEU A 5 -13.02 -2.03 0.85
N LYS A 6 -12.64 -2.88 1.80
CA LYS A 6 -13.54 -3.35 2.87
C LYS A 6 -13.82 -2.21 3.86
N ASP A 7 -14.93 -2.32 4.60
CA ASP A 7 -15.31 -1.37 5.65
C ASP A 7 -14.16 -1.19 6.65
N GLY A 8 -13.65 0.04 6.76
CA GLY A 8 -12.49 0.40 7.59
C GLY A 8 -11.23 0.73 6.77
N ILE A 9 -11.12 1.99 6.34
CA ILE A 9 -9.85 2.56 5.85
C ILE A 9 -9.10 3.11 7.05
N THR A 10 -7.86 2.67 7.23
CA THR A 10 -6.99 3.14 8.32
C THR A 10 -5.65 3.60 7.77
N ILE A 11 -5.05 4.57 8.45
CA ILE A 11 -3.68 4.99 8.21
C ILE A 11 -2.88 4.62 9.47
N ARG A 12 -1.77 3.91 9.28
CA ARG A 12 -0.89 3.54 10.38
C ARG A 12 0.56 3.48 9.93
N LYS A 13 1.48 3.50 10.90
CA LYS A 13 2.88 3.17 10.65
C LYS A 13 3.00 1.69 10.24
N TRP A 14 4.01 1.41 9.43
CA TRP A 14 4.39 0.04 9.09
C TRP A 14 4.73 -0.77 10.34
N LYS A 15 4.51 -2.08 10.29
CA LYS A 15 4.87 -3.04 11.34
C LYS A 15 5.67 -4.18 10.74
N LYS A 16 6.58 -4.76 11.53
CA LYS A 16 7.35 -5.94 11.12
C LYS A 16 6.39 -7.08 10.79
N GLY A 17 6.57 -7.68 9.62
CA GLY A 17 5.71 -8.74 9.11
C GLY A 17 4.66 -8.27 8.11
N ASP A 18 4.45 -6.95 7.98
CA ASP A 18 3.56 -6.44 6.93
C ASP A 18 4.06 -6.84 5.54
N TYR A 19 3.11 -7.17 4.67
CA TYR A 19 3.34 -7.46 3.28
C TYR A 19 2.29 -6.77 2.40
N PHE A 20 2.61 -6.66 1.13
CA PHE A 20 1.70 -6.15 0.11
C PHE A 20 2.02 -6.79 -1.24
N TYR A 21 1.21 -6.50 -2.25
CA TYR A 21 1.39 -6.97 -3.62
C TYR A 21 1.74 -5.77 -4.49
N PRO A 22 3.03 -5.45 -4.72
CA PRO A 22 3.41 -4.22 -5.39
C PRO A 22 2.80 -4.13 -6.79
N PHE A 23 2.26 -2.95 -7.13
CA PHE A 23 1.73 -2.69 -8.46
C PHE A 23 2.79 -2.97 -9.55
N GLY A 24 2.41 -3.72 -10.60
CA GLY A 24 3.27 -4.15 -11.70
C GLY A 24 4.04 -5.46 -11.47
N MET A 25 3.99 -6.06 -10.28
CA MET A 25 4.73 -7.30 -9.95
C MET A 25 3.92 -8.60 -10.09
N ARG A 26 2.98 -8.68 -11.06
CA ARG A 26 2.20 -9.89 -11.39
C ARG A 26 1.59 -10.61 -10.17
N GLY A 27 1.17 -9.88 -9.14
CA GLY A 27 0.59 -10.46 -7.93
C GLY A 27 1.59 -11.19 -7.03
N GLN A 28 2.89 -10.90 -7.12
CA GLN A 28 3.88 -11.42 -6.17
C GLN A 28 3.77 -10.71 -4.82
N ARG A 29 3.55 -11.49 -3.76
CA ARG A 29 3.56 -11.01 -2.38
C ARG A 29 4.97 -10.58 -1.97
N LYS A 30 5.12 -9.37 -1.44
CA LYS A 30 6.40 -8.83 -0.97
C LYS A 30 6.30 -8.37 0.47
N LEU A 31 7.21 -8.84 1.32
CA LEU A 31 7.40 -8.28 2.66
C LEU A 31 7.84 -6.82 2.55
N LEU A 32 7.21 -5.94 3.32
CA LEU A 32 7.56 -4.52 3.27
C LEU A 32 8.99 -4.25 3.75
N SER A 33 9.55 -5.07 4.65
CA SER A 33 10.97 -4.98 5.02
C SER A 33 11.90 -5.21 3.84
N LYS A 34 11.58 -6.17 2.96
CA LYS A 34 12.36 -6.44 1.75
C LYS A 34 12.17 -5.30 0.74
N TYR A 35 10.94 -4.83 0.55
CA TYR A 35 10.65 -3.68 -0.30
C TYR A 35 11.43 -2.43 0.11
N PHE A 36 11.48 -2.10 1.41
CA PHE A 36 12.22 -0.93 1.88
C PHE A 36 13.73 -1.06 1.70
N LYS A 37 14.27 -2.28 1.80
CA LYS A 37 15.68 -2.54 1.50
C LYS A 37 15.98 -2.27 0.03
N ASP A 38 15.13 -2.75 -0.87
CA ASP A 38 15.28 -2.57 -2.32
C ASP A 38 15.19 -1.10 -2.73
N GLU A 39 14.32 -0.34 -2.05
CA GLU A 39 14.15 1.11 -2.22
C GLU A 39 15.19 1.94 -1.45
N LYS A 40 16.15 1.29 -0.78
CA LYS A 40 17.26 1.91 -0.03
C LYS A 40 16.78 2.90 1.06
N LEU A 41 15.69 2.60 1.76
CA LEU A 41 15.26 3.39 2.91
C LEU A 41 16.23 3.18 4.07
N ASP A 42 16.62 4.29 4.72
CA ASP A 42 17.25 4.24 6.03
C ASP A 42 16.26 3.79 7.12
N LEU A 43 16.79 3.56 8.33
CA LEU A 43 16.00 3.10 9.47
C LEU A 43 14.93 4.11 9.88
N ASN A 44 15.27 5.39 9.89
CA ASN A 44 14.37 6.46 10.31
C ASN A 44 13.18 6.61 9.34
N ALA A 45 13.43 6.61 8.03
CA ALA A 45 12.42 6.65 6.99
C ALA A 45 11.53 5.41 7.02
N LYS A 46 12.11 4.24 7.31
CA LYS A 46 11.36 2.98 7.45
C LYS A 46 10.42 3.00 8.66
N GLU A 47 10.91 3.43 9.82
CA GLU A 47 10.08 3.55 11.03
C GLU A 47 8.97 4.60 10.86
N ASN A 48 9.28 5.66 10.12
CA ASN A 48 8.32 6.71 9.82
C ASN A 48 7.42 6.42 8.61
N GLN A 49 7.54 5.28 7.94
CA GLN A 49 6.73 5.00 6.77
C GLN A 49 5.25 4.78 7.14
N TRP A 50 4.38 5.57 6.52
CA TRP A 50 2.93 5.45 6.62
C TRP A 50 2.38 4.47 5.58
N LEU A 51 1.39 3.69 6.00
CA LEU A 51 0.62 2.79 5.17
C LEU A 51 -0.85 3.20 5.19
N LEU A 52 -1.47 3.19 4.02
CA LEU A 52 -2.90 3.13 3.89
C LEU A 52 -3.33 1.66 3.90
N CYS A 53 -4.25 1.31 4.80
CA CYS A 53 -4.75 -0.04 4.97
C CYS A 53 -6.27 -0.09 4.79
N SER A 54 -6.77 -1.18 4.23
CA SER A 54 -8.18 -1.58 4.29
C SER A 54 -8.25 -2.83 5.14
N ASN A 55 -8.80 -2.71 6.35
CA ASN A 55 -8.65 -3.70 7.41
C ASN A 55 -7.17 -4.08 7.64
N GLN A 56 -6.81 -5.34 7.39
CA GLN A 56 -5.46 -5.88 7.57
C GLN A 56 -4.60 -5.76 6.30
N ASP A 57 -5.21 -5.45 5.16
CA ASP A 57 -4.52 -5.38 3.88
C ASP A 57 -3.90 -4.01 3.66
N VAL A 58 -2.63 -4.00 3.22
CA VAL A 58 -1.96 -2.78 2.76
C VAL A 58 -2.47 -2.42 1.37
N VAL A 59 -2.98 -1.21 1.22
CA VAL A 59 -3.50 -0.65 -0.03
C VAL A 59 -2.44 0.21 -0.72
N TRP A 60 -1.71 0.99 0.07
CA TRP A 60 -0.70 1.92 -0.45
C TRP A 60 0.39 2.16 0.58
N VAL A 61 1.64 2.01 0.16
CA VAL A 61 2.79 2.57 0.85
C VAL A 61 2.83 4.05 0.51
N ILE A 62 2.36 4.90 1.42
CA ILE A 62 2.09 6.32 1.15
C ILE A 62 3.37 7.01 0.64
N GLY A 63 3.24 7.73 -0.49
CA GLY A 63 4.35 8.40 -1.16
C GLY A 63 5.29 7.46 -1.93
N ARG A 64 4.99 6.17 -2.01
CA ARG A 64 5.81 5.15 -2.71
C ARG A 64 4.97 4.31 -3.66
N ARG A 65 4.61 3.09 -3.29
CA ARG A 65 4.00 2.08 -4.19
C ARG A 65 2.63 1.64 -3.72
N SER A 66 1.67 1.55 -4.64
CA SER A 66 0.33 0.98 -4.42
C SER A 66 0.34 -0.55 -4.49
N ASP A 67 -0.68 -1.16 -3.89
CA ASP A 67 -0.95 -2.60 -3.98
C ASP A 67 -1.81 -2.91 -5.23
N GLU A 68 -1.35 -3.87 -6.02
CA GLU A 68 -1.94 -4.35 -7.29
C GLU A 68 -3.40 -4.79 -7.12
N ARG A 69 -3.78 -5.33 -5.95
CA ARG A 69 -5.14 -5.83 -5.68
C ARG A 69 -6.18 -4.71 -5.63
N PHE A 70 -5.74 -3.47 -5.41
CA PHE A 70 -6.63 -2.31 -5.28
C PHE A 70 -6.62 -1.40 -6.52
N LYS A 71 -5.93 -1.82 -7.60
CA LYS A 71 -5.86 -1.05 -8.84
C LYS A 71 -7.24 -0.78 -9.42
N VAL A 72 -7.36 0.34 -10.12
CA VAL A 72 -8.55 0.64 -10.92
C VAL A 72 -8.51 -0.21 -12.19
N THR A 73 -9.63 -0.81 -12.54
CA THR A 73 -9.79 -1.59 -13.78
C THR A 73 -10.89 -1.00 -14.64
N GLN A 74 -11.04 -1.46 -15.88
CA GLN A 74 -12.13 -1.02 -16.76
C GLN A 74 -13.53 -1.33 -16.18
N LYS A 75 -13.63 -2.26 -15.23
CA LYS A 75 -14.89 -2.63 -14.57
C LYS A 75 -15.20 -1.77 -13.34
N THR A 76 -14.25 -0.96 -12.86
CA THR A 76 -14.40 -0.16 -11.65
C THR A 76 -15.41 0.96 -11.87
N LYS A 77 -16.52 0.93 -11.12
CA LYS A 77 -17.61 1.92 -11.23
C LYS A 77 -17.45 3.12 -10.30
N LYS A 78 -16.71 2.97 -9.20
CA LYS A 78 -16.51 3.99 -8.18
C LYS A 78 -15.03 4.07 -7.81
N ILE A 79 -14.46 5.27 -7.95
CA ILE A 79 -13.05 5.54 -7.68
C ILE A 79 -12.94 6.36 -6.40
N ILE A 80 -12.07 5.94 -5.49
CA ILE A 80 -11.60 6.77 -4.37
C ILE A 80 -10.24 7.33 -4.77
N LYS A 81 -10.15 8.66 -4.82
CA LYS A 81 -8.89 9.37 -5.08
C LYS A 81 -8.28 9.74 -3.74
N ILE A 82 -7.06 9.29 -3.51
CA ILE A 82 -6.24 9.67 -2.36
C ILE A 82 -5.02 10.38 -2.92
N SER A 83 -4.68 11.51 -2.34
CA SER A 83 -3.55 12.32 -2.79
C SER A 83 -2.73 12.71 -1.58
N LEU A 84 -1.41 12.59 -1.71
CA LEU A 84 -0.47 13.16 -0.76
C LEU A 84 -0.21 14.59 -1.22
N LEU A 85 -0.53 15.57 -0.36
CA LEU A 85 -0.16 16.96 -0.57
C LEU A 85 1.18 17.16 0.14
N THR A 86 2.18 17.58 -0.63
CA THR A 86 3.53 17.94 -0.16
C THR A 86 3.77 19.41 -0.42
#